data_AF-A0A2R6GVF4-F1
#
_entry.id   AF-A0A2R6GVF4-F1
#
_cell.length_a   1.000
_cell.length_b   1.000
_cell.length_c   1.000
_cell.angle_alpha   90.00
_cell.angle_beta   90.00
_cell.angle_gamma   90.00
#
_symmetry.space_group_name_H-M   'P 1'
#
loop_
_entity.id
_entity.type
_entity.pdbx_description
1 polymer ?
#
loop_
_entity_poly.entity_id
_entity_poly.type
_entity_poly.pdbx_seq_one_letter_code
_entity_poly.pdbx_strand_id
1 'polypeptide(L)'
;MKVVLIGVGQAGGKVTQSLAEFDYEMGFNAVRGALAVNTAKADLQNLELDTALIGQDRVKGHGVGGDNELGARIMQENATEVLDNMDGRITTEAEAVVVVAGLGGGTGSGGGPMLVRELQRIYEMPIYMLGILPGDDEGGLYQANAGRSLKTAAREADSLLLVDNDAWRGSGDSVAEGYERINDAIAQRIGLLLASGEAVEGVGESVVDSSEIINTLRGGGISAVGYASAEASEDAEENVNTITSVTRNALLTSMSLPDATDAESALLVIVGDPDRLSRKGVERARRWVEDETGSMKVRGGDFPLGSDKIAALVVLSGVERSDRVDEFMEKAKLAAKSQGHDTDPDEYASDDLDSLM
;
A
#
# COMPACT_ATOMS: atom_id res chain seq x y z
N MET A 1 11.33 0.93 -9.50
CA MET A 1 10.01 1.39 -9.97
C MET A 1 9.83 2.85 -9.60
N LYS A 2 10.01 3.73 -10.59
CA LYS A 2 9.80 5.16 -10.45
C LYS A 2 8.31 5.46 -10.34
N VAL A 3 7.90 6.12 -9.27
CA VAL A 3 6.48 6.41 -9.02
C VAL A 3 6.21 7.86 -8.71
N VAL A 4 4.96 8.23 -8.90
CA VAL A 4 4.38 9.47 -8.41
C VAL A 4 3.37 9.14 -7.31
N LEU A 5 3.51 9.79 -6.16
CA LEU A 5 2.66 9.57 -4.99
C LEU A 5 1.60 10.68 -4.89
N ILE A 6 0.34 10.30 -4.68
CA ILE A 6 -0.74 11.25 -4.41
C ILE A 6 -1.47 10.83 -3.14
N GLY A 7 -1.22 11.52 -2.04
CA GLY A 7 -1.88 11.30 -0.76
C GLY A 7 -3.23 12.01 -0.71
N VAL A 8 -4.32 11.29 -0.41
CA VAL A 8 -5.66 11.87 -0.30
C VAL A 8 -6.17 11.80 1.15
N GLY A 9 -6.53 12.97 1.68
CA GLY A 9 -6.94 13.14 3.07
C GLY A 9 -5.77 13.15 4.05
N GLN A 10 -6.08 13.22 5.34
CA GLN A 10 -5.08 13.39 6.39
C GLN A 10 -4.10 12.21 6.49
N ALA A 11 -4.60 10.98 6.58
CA ALA A 11 -3.77 9.79 6.65
C ALA A 11 -2.94 9.60 5.36
N GLY A 12 -3.58 9.77 4.21
CA GLY A 12 -2.92 9.65 2.91
C GLY A 12 -1.76 10.64 2.74
N GLY A 13 -1.97 11.91 3.13
CA GLY A 13 -0.92 12.93 3.10
C GLY A 13 0.27 12.62 4.00
N LYS A 14 0.02 12.17 5.24
CA LYS A 14 1.10 11.79 6.18
C LYS A 14 1.92 10.60 5.69
N VAL A 15 1.26 9.56 5.18
CA VAL A 15 1.94 8.37 4.68
C VAL A 15 2.73 8.68 3.40
N THR A 16 2.18 9.54 2.55
CA THR A 16 2.88 10.03 1.36
C THR A 16 4.14 10.81 1.74
N GLN A 17 4.08 11.60 2.82
CA GLN A 17 5.26 12.27 3.35
C GLN A 17 6.31 11.27 3.84
N SER A 18 5.94 10.33 4.71
CA SER A 18 6.88 9.34 5.22
C SER A 18 7.52 8.50 4.11
N LEU A 19 6.77 8.18 3.05
CA LEU A 19 7.31 7.50 1.87
C LEU A 19 8.34 8.36 1.11
N ALA A 20 8.03 9.64 0.88
CA ALA A 20 8.93 10.55 0.19
C ALA A 20 10.20 10.85 1.00
N GLU A 21 10.06 11.01 2.33
CA GLU A 21 11.18 11.17 3.26
C GLU A 21 12.08 9.93 3.25
N PHE A 22 11.50 8.73 3.37
CA PHE A 22 12.25 7.48 3.33
C PHE A 22 13.03 7.30 2.01
N ASP A 23 12.40 7.57 0.86
CA ASP A 23 13.07 7.51 -0.45
C ASP A 23 14.24 8.49 -0.56
N TYR A 24 14.05 9.71 -0.04
CA TYR A 24 15.08 10.76 -0.04
C TYR A 24 16.25 10.41 0.88
N GLU A 25 15.98 9.97 2.11
CA GLU A 25 17.00 9.60 3.11
C GLU A 25 17.85 8.42 2.64
N MET A 26 17.22 7.44 2.01
CA MET A 26 17.90 6.27 1.47
C MET A 26 18.57 6.52 0.11
N GLY A 27 18.27 7.65 -0.54
CA GLY A 27 18.83 8.02 -1.84
C GLY A 27 18.36 7.13 -2.99
N PHE A 28 17.20 6.49 -2.87
CA PHE A 28 16.69 5.54 -3.86
C PHE A 28 16.19 6.22 -5.14
N ASN A 29 15.68 7.46 -5.04
CA ASN A 29 15.17 8.22 -6.18
C ASN A 29 14.05 7.47 -6.93
N ALA A 30 13.27 6.66 -6.22
CA ALA A 30 12.10 6.01 -6.78
C ALA A 30 10.90 6.98 -6.79
N VAL A 31 10.82 7.91 -5.84
CA VAL A 31 9.71 8.89 -5.77
C VAL A 31 10.03 10.10 -6.65
N ARG A 32 9.35 10.21 -7.80
CA ARG A 32 9.54 11.30 -8.77
C ARG A 32 8.70 12.54 -8.52
N GLY A 33 7.64 12.39 -7.72
CA GLY A 33 6.80 13.47 -7.27
C GLY A 33 5.86 13.01 -6.17
N ALA A 34 5.57 13.91 -5.24
CA ALA A 34 4.60 13.69 -4.16
C ALA A 34 3.65 14.89 -4.08
N LEU A 35 2.37 14.64 -3.87
CA LEU A 35 1.34 15.65 -3.62
C LEU A 35 0.38 15.17 -2.54
N ALA A 36 0.05 16.01 -1.56
CA ALA A 36 -1.03 15.77 -0.62
C ALA A 36 -2.25 16.62 -0.97
N VAL A 37 -3.37 15.94 -1.18
CA VAL A 37 -4.67 16.52 -1.50
C VAL A 37 -5.59 16.38 -0.30
N ASN A 38 -6.19 17.48 0.16
CA ASN A 38 -7.18 17.40 1.25
C ASN A 38 -8.24 18.51 1.11
N THR A 39 -9.32 18.36 1.85
CA THR A 39 -10.39 19.37 2.01
C THR A 39 -10.27 20.13 3.33
N ALA A 40 -9.37 19.70 4.22
CA ALA A 40 -9.03 20.34 5.47
C ALA A 40 -7.68 21.07 5.35
N LYS A 41 -7.69 22.40 5.47
CA LYS A 41 -6.49 23.22 5.33
C LYS A 41 -5.49 22.97 6.45
N ALA A 42 -5.96 22.76 7.68
CA ALA A 42 -5.10 22.56 8.85
C ALA A 42 -4.21 21.30 8.71
N ASP A 43 -4.72 20.26 8.05
CA ASP A 43 -3.98 19.01 7.84
C ASP A 43 -2.83 19.18 6.85
N LEU A 44 -2.96 20.08 5.87
CA LEU A 44 -1.95 20.32 4.84
C LEU A 44 -0.82 21.23 5.33
N GLN A 45 -1.06 22.08 6.33
CA GLN A 45 -0.11 23.10 6.77
C GLN A 45 1.18 22.56 7.36
N ASN A 46 1.15 21.34 7.91
CA ASN A 46 2.31 20.73 8.57
C ASN A 46 3.00 19.68 7.69
N LEU A 47 2.58 19.54 6.43
CA LEU A 47 3.21 18.59 5.52
C LEU A 47 4.40 19.26 4.81
N GLU A 48 5.52 18.56 4.74
CA GLU A 48 6.76 19.00 4.08
C GLU A 48 6.82 18.53 2.62
N LEU A 49 5.69 18.60 1.93
CA LEU A 49 5.55 18.25 0.51
C LEU A 49 4.52 19.14 -0.16
N ASP A 50 4.43 19.08 -1.49
CA ASP A 50 3.47 19.91 -2.22
C ASP A 50 2.03 19.57 -1.84
N THR A 51 1.19 20.59 -1.65
CA THR A 51 -0.17 20.40 -1.17
C THR A 51 -1.20 21.05 -2.07
N ALA A 52 -2.34 20.38 -2.25
CA ALA A 52 -3.52 20.88 -2.93
C ALA A 52 -4.73 20.86 -1.99
N LEU A 53 -5.33 22.03 -1.78
CA LEU A 53 -6.60 22.16 -1.06
C LEU A 53 -7.74 22.14 -2.08
N ILE A 54 -8.72 21.26 -1.89
CA ILE A 54 -9.90 21.15 -2.77
C ILE A 54 -11.21 21.34 -1.98
N GLY A 55 -12.32 21.59 -2.70
CA GLY A 55 -13.66 21.71 -2.12
C GLY A 55 -13.90 22.93 -1.23
N GLN A 56 -13.14 24.02 -1.44
CA GLN A 56 -13.24 25.25 -0.66
C GLN A 56 -14.64 25.89 -0.74
N ASP A 57 -15.31 25.75 -1.87
CA ASP A 57 -16.68 26.20 -2.11
C ASP A 57 -17.72 25.42 -1.30
N ARG A 58 -17.43 24.16 -0.96
CA ARG A 58 -18.32 23.27 -0.20
C ARG A 58 -18.07 23.29 1.31
N VAL A 59 -16.81 23.18 1.73
CA VAL A 59 -16.44 23.00 3.16
C VAL A 59 -15.53 24.09 3.73
N LYS A 60 -15.18 25.10 2.93
CA LYS A 60 -14.38 26.27 3.36
C LYS A 60 -13.06 25.89 4.04
N GLY A 61 -12.46 24.77 3.66
CA GLY A 61 -11.19 24.28 4.21
C GLY A 61 -11.27 23.61 5.58
N HIS A 62 -12.45 23.20 6.06
CA HIS A 62 -12.62 22.52 7.36
C HIS A 62 -12.68 20.98 7.27
N GLY A 63 -12.61 20.42 6.07
CA GLY A 63 -12.81 19.00 5.85
C GLY A 63 -14.27 18.60 5.72
N VAL A 64 -14.51 17.35 5.28
CA VAL A 64 -15.86 16.77 5.11
C VAL A 64 -16.37 16.04 6.35
N GLY A 65 -15.60 16.00 7.45
CA GLY A 65 -16.07 15.48 8.75
C GLY A 65 -16.48 14.00 8.75
N GLY A 66 -15.89 13.17 7.90
CA GLY A 66 -16.26 11.75 7.78
C GLY A 66 -17.38 11.46 6.77
N ASP A 67 -17.93 12.49 6.11
CA ASP A 67 -18.88 12.30 5.00
C ASP A 67 -18.13 11.81 3.75
N ASN A 68 -18.18 10.50 3.51
CA ASN A 68 -17.56 9.83 2.38
C ASN A 68 -18.16 10.32 1.04
N GLU A 69 -19.48 10.42 0.93
CA GLU A 69 -20.16 10.80 -0.31
C GLU A 69 -19.84 12.25 -0.72
N LEU A 70 -19.75 13.15 0.26
CA LEU A 70 -19.29 14.51 0.02
C LEU A 70 -17.82 14.53 -0.42
N GLY A 71 -16.96 13.73 0.21
CA GLY A 71 -15.55 13.56 -0.20
C GLY A 71 -15.41 13.10 -1.64
N ALA A 72 -16.19 12.10 -2.05
CA ALA A 72 -16.22 11.59 -3.42
C ALA A 72 -16.67 12.66 -4.42
N ARG A 73 -17.77 13.36 -4.14
CA ARG A 73 -18.27 14.44 -5.02
C ARG A 73 -17.28 15.57 -5.18
N ILE A 74 -16.66 16.02 -4.08
CA ILE A 74 -15.62 17.06 -4.15
C ILE A 74 -14.46 16.62 -5.02
N MET A 75 -13.97 15.37 -4.86
CA MET A 75 -12.88 14.89 -5.71
C MET A 75 -13.28 14.84 -7.18
N GLN A 76 -14.49 14.37 -7.51
CA GLN A 76 -14.97 14.35 -8.90
C GLN A 76 -15.06 15.76 -9.50
N GLU A 77 -15.55 16.74 -8.74
CA GLU A 77 -15.68 18.13 -9.18
C GLU A 77 -14.32 18.84 -9.30
N ASN A 78 -13.32 18.44 -8.51
CA ASN A 78 -11.99 19.06 -8.44
C ASN A 78 -10.85 18.19 -9.02
N ALA A 79 -11.13 17.06 -9.67
CA ALA A 79 -10.09 16.15 -10.17
C ALA A 79 -9.12 16.85 -11.13
N THR A 80 -9.63 17.72 -12.00
CA THR A 80 -8.80 18.53 -12.90
C THR A 80 -7.85 19.45 -12.13
N GLU A 81 -8.30 20.09 -11.05
CA GLU A 81 -7.43 20.93 -10.21
C GLU A 81 -6.31 20.10 -9.55
N VAL A 82 -6.62 18.89 -9.08
CA VAL A 82 -5.61 17.97 -8.55
C VAL A 82 -4.56 17.64 -9.61
N LEU A 83 -4.99 17.34 -10.84
CA LEU A 83 -4.11 17.01 -11.95
C LEU A 83 -3.25 18.20 -12.39
N ASP A 84 -3.81 19.40 -12.43
CA ASP A 84 -3.07 20.62 -12.77
C ASP A 84 -1.96 20.90 -11.73
N ASN A 85 -2.18 20.57 -10.45
CA ASN A 85 -1.14 20.65 -9.41
C ASN A 85 -0.06 19.55 -9.56
N MET A 86 -0.36 18.51 -10.34
CA MET A 86 0.58 17.44 -10.72
C MET A 86 1.29 17.70 -12.04
N ASP A 87 0.98 18.79 -12.75
CA ASP A 87 1.58 19.11 -14.03
C ASP A 87 3.12 19.16 -13.92
N GLY A 88 3.77 18.39 -14.79
CA GLY A 88 5.23 18.26 -14.81
C GLY A 88 5.81 17.27 -13.79
N ARG A 89 4.99 16.64 -12.93
CA ARG A 89 5.42 15.60 -11.97
C ARG A 89 5.15 14.20 -12.48
N ILE A 90 4.02 14.00 -13.14
CA ILE A 90 3.74 12.78 -13.92
C ILE A 90 4.51 12.92 -15.24
N THR A 91 5.81 12.60 -15.17
CA THR A 91 6.73 12.67 -16.31
C THR A 91 6.72 11.35 -17.08
N THR A 92 7.36 11.33 -18.25
CA THR A 92 7.59 10.10 -19.03
C THR A 92 8.50 9.10 -18.32
N GLU A 93 9.16 9.48 -17.23
CA GLU A 93 9.98 8.56 -16.42
C GLU A 93 9.17 7.84 -15.34
N ALA A 94 7.97 8.32 -15.02
CA ALA A 94 7.13 7.64 -14.04
C ALA A 94 6.61 6.34 -14.65
N GLU A 95 6.72 5.24 -13.90
CA GLU A 95 6.31 3.90 -14.31
C GLU A 95 4.95 3.52 -13.71
N ALA A 96 4.56 4.12 -12.59
CA ALA A 96 3.24 3.98 -11.98
C ALA A 96 2.85 5.22 -11.17
N VAL A 97 1.56 5.37 -10.87
CA VAL A 97 1.04 6.33 -9.89
C VAL A 97 0.49 5.55 -8.70
N VAL A 98 0.81 5.99 -7.48
CA VAL A 98 0.29 5.39 -6.25
C VAL A 98 -0.57 6.41 -5.52
N VAL A 99 -1.88 6.16 -5.46
CA VAL A 99 -2.83 6.97 -4.68
C VAL A 99 -2.89 6.41 -3.26
N VAL A 100 -2.53 7.20 -2.26
CA VAL A 100 -2.47 6.77 -0.85
C VAL A 100 -3.66 7.36 -0.10
N ALA A 101 -4.46 6.53 0.57
CA ALA A 101 -5.62 7.03 1.31
C ALA A 101 -5.99 6.18 2.54
N GLY A 102 -6.45 6.86 3.58
CA GLY A 102 -7.16 6.22 4.68
C GLY A 102 -8.60 5.90 4.27
N LEU A 103 -8.96 4.62 4.30
CA LEU A 103 -10.26 4.13 3.81
C LEU A 103 -11.39 4.46 4.80
N GLY A 104 -11.10 4.68 6.08
CA GLY A 104 -12.14 5.00 7.08
C GLY A 104 -12.61 6.45 7.11
N GLY A 105 -11.83 7.39 6.57
CA GLY A 105 -12.12 8.83 6.66
C GLY A 105 -13.30 9.29 5.80
N GLY A 106 -13.39 10.60 5.54
CA GLY A 106 -14.32 11.16 4.55
C GLY A 106 -13.62 11.50 3.24
N THR A 107 -12.63 12.40 3.29
CA THR A 107 -11.90 12.88 2.10
C THR A 107 -11.11 11.77 1.42
N GLY A 108 -10.28 11.01 2.15
CA GLY A 108 -9.48 9.92 1.60
C GLY A 108 -10.35 8.75 1.13
N SER A 109 -11.31 8.37 1.94
CA SER A 109 -12.25 7.28 1.69
C SER A 109 -13.10 7.50 0.43
N GLY A 110 -13.71 8.68 0.29
CA GLY A 110 -14.52 8.99 -0.90
C GLY A 110 -13.68 9.43 -2.08
N GLY A 111 -12.66 10.26 -1.84
CA GLY A 111 -11.86 10.88 -2.89
C GLY A 111 -10.77 9.99 -3.47
N GLY A 112 -10.14 9.12 -2.68
CA GLY A 112 -9.07 8.24 -3.15
C GLY A 112 -9.48 7.37 -4.35
N PRO A 113 -10.56 6.55 -4.21
CA PRO A 113 -11.03 5.73 -5.32
C PRO A 113 -11.52 6.54 -6.53
N MET A 114 -12.10 7.73 -6.30
CA MET A 114 -12.52 8.61 -7.40
C MET A 114 -11.34 9.19 -8.17
N LEU A 115 -10.27 9.57 -7.47
CA LEU A 115 -9.05 10.03 -8.11
C LEU A 115 -8.39 8.92 -8.93
N VAL A 116 -8.32 7.69 -8.39
CA VAL A 116 -7.83 6.51 -9.11
C VAL A 116 -8.59 6.33 -10.43
N ARG A 117 -9.92 6.35 -10.36
CA ARG A 117 -10.79 6.23 -11.55
C ARG A 117 -10.52 7.29 -12.60
N GLU A 118 -10.35 8.55 -12.19
CA GLU A 118 -10.05 9.63 -13.15
C GLU A 118 -8.64 9.50 -13.72
N LEU A 119 -7.65 9.09 -12.93
CA LEU A 119 -6.28 8.85 -13.40
C LEU A 119 -6.24 7.72 -14.46
N GLN A 120 -6.95 6.63 -14.25
CA GLN A 120 -7.03 5.52 -15.20
C GLN A 120 -7.66 5.89 -16.55
N ARG A 121 -8.50 6.94 -16.59
CA ARG A 121 -9.04 7.44 -17.86
C ARG A 121 -8.04 8.25 -18.68
N ILE A 122 -7.02 8.78 -18.02
CA ILE A 122 -6.08 9.75 -18.58
C ILE A 122 -4.74 9.10 -18.89
N TYR A 123 -4.28 8.19 -18.03
CA TYR A 123 -2.97 7.56 -18.13
C TYR A 123 -3.08 6.07 -18.44
N GLU A 124 -2.16 5.56 -19.26
CA GLU A 124 -2.07 4.13 -19.60
C GLU A 124 -1.18 3.34 -18.62
N MET A 125 -0.38 4.03 -17.80
CA MET A 125 0.47 3.41 -16.80
C MET A 125 -0.36 2.87 -15.62
N PRO A 126 0.12 1.85 -14.88
CA PRO A 126 -0.59 1.33 -13.72
C PRO A 126 -0.87 2.41 -12.67
N ILE A 127 -2.12 2.44 -12.20
CA ILE A 127 -2.58 3.29 -11.10
C ILE A 127 -2.92 2.38 -9.92
N TYR A 128 -2.01 2.35 -8.94
CA TYR A 128 -2.18 1.59 -7.72
C TYR A 128 -2.83 2.44 -6.63
N MET A 129 -3.51 1.77 -5.71
CA MET A 129 -3.99 2.39 -4.49
C MET A 129 -3.33 1.75 -3.27
N LEU A 130 -2.81 2.57 -2.36
CA LEU A 130 -2.37 2.15 -1.03
C LEU A 130 -3.47 2.54 -0.03
N GLY A 131 -4.27 1.54 0.35
CA GLY A 131 -5.44 1.70 1.21
C GLY A 131 -5.16 1.32 2.65
N ILE A 132 -5.43 2.24 3.58
CA ILE A 132 -5.22 2.02 5.01
C ILE A 132 -6.56 1.76 5.69
N LEU A 133 -6.73 0.55 6.22
CA LEU A 133 -7.91 0.14 6.97
C LEU A 133 -7.89 0.74 8.38
N PRO A 134 -9.06 1.19 8.90
CA PRO A 134 -9.17 1.67 10.26
C PRO A 134 -9.01 0.51 11.25
N GLY A 135 -8.48 0.80 12.43
CA GLY A 135 -8.39 -0.18 13.51
C GLY A 135 -9.75 -0.56 14.07
N ASP A 136 -9.83 -1.70 14.74
CA ASP A 136 -11.06 -2.29 15.24
C ASP A 136 -11.71 -1.49 16.36
N ASP A 137 -10.90 -0.73 17.10
CA ASP A 137 -11.33 0.20 18.15
C ASP A 137 -11.91 1.51 17.60
N GLU A 138 -11.77 1.76 16.29
CA GLU A 138 -12.33 2.95 15.65
C GLU A 138 -13.86 2.83 15.54
N GLY A 139 -14.55 3.97 15.65
CA GLY A 139 -16.01 4.03 15.63
C GLY A 139 -16.65 3.49 14.35
N GLY A 140 -17.90 3.03 14.45
CA GLY A 140 -18.63 2.39 13.34
C GLY A 140 -18.76 3.24 12.06
N LEU A 141 -18.66 4.58 12.16
CA LEU A 141 -18.58 5.44 10.98
C LEU A 141 -17.38 5.11 10.10
N TYR A 142 -16.21 4.96 10.71
CA TYR A 142 -14.97 4.69 9.98
C TYR A 142 -14.99 3.30 9.36
N GLN A 143 -15.56 2.32 10.07
CA GLN A 143 -15.77 0.96 9.57
C GLN A 143 -16.71 0.95 8.34
N ALA A 144 -17.86 1.64 8.42
CA ALA A 144 -18.80 1.74 7.31
C ALA A 144 -18.20 2.45 6.08
N ASN A 145 -17.49 3.55 6.29
CA ASN A 145 -16.79 4.27 5.23
C ASN A 145 -15.72 3.41 4.56
N ALA A 146 -14.93 2.70 5.35
CA ALA A 146 -13.89 1.83 4.85
C ALA A 146 -14.43 0.66 4.03
N GLY A 147 -15.52 0.02 4.44
CA GLY A 147 -16.15 -1.03 3.62
C GLY A 147 -16.59 -0.53 2.23
N ARG A 148 -17.20 0.67 2.15
CA ARG A 148 -17.59 1.28 0.87
C ARG A 148 -16.39 1.67 0.01
N SER A 149 -15.40 2.28 0.64
CA SER A 149 -14.17 2.72 -0.02
C SER A 149 -13.37 1.52 -0.53
N LEU A 150 -13.30 0.43 0.24
CA LEU A 150 -12.58 -0.79 -0.11
C LEU A 150 -13.18 -1.41 -1.38
N LYS A 151 -14.50 -1.60 -1.42
CA LYS A 151 -15.19 -2.14 -2.60
C LYS A 151 -14.94 -1.29 -3.86
N THR A 152 -14.98 0.03 -3.70
CA THR A 152 -14.74 0.93 -4.84
C THR A 152 -13.28 0.90 -5.26
N ALA A 153 -12.35 0.94 -4.32
CA ALA A 153 -10.92 0.88 -4.59
C ALA A 153 -10.49 -0.42 -5.27
N ALA A 154 -10.99 -1.57 -4.81
CA ALA A 154 -10.64 -2.88 -5.36
C ALA A 154 -11.08 -3.06 -6.82
N ARG A 155 -12.15 -2.36 -7.23
CA ARG A 155 -12.67 -2.35 -8.60
C ARG A 155 -11.98 -1.33 -9.51
N GLU A 156 -11.65 -0.16 -8.97
CA GLU A 156 -11.14 0.96 -9.77
C GLU A 156 -9.60 0.98 -9.81
N ALA A 157 -8.86 0.42 -8.85
CA ALA A 157 -7.40 0.41 -8.90
C ALA A 157 -6.88 -0.77 -9.73
N ASP A 158 -5.75 -0.59 -10.42
CA ASP A 158 -5.06 -1.71 -11.08
C ASP A 158 -4.57 -2.74 -10.06
N SER A 159 -4.32 -2.31 -8.82
CA SER A 159 -4.12 -3.15 -7.64
C SER A 159 -4.28 -2.31 -6.37
N LEU A 160 -4.88 -2.90 -5.34
CA LEU A 160 -5.11 -2.28 -4.04
C LEU A 160 -4.18 -2.91 -2.99
N LEU A 161 -3.07 -2.23 -2.69
CA LEU A 161 -2.18 -2.58 -1.58
C LEU A 161 -2.86 -2.20 -0.26
N LEU A 162 -3.22 -3.19 0.54
CA LEU A 162 -3.88 -2.96 1.83
C LEU A 162 -2.91 -2.95 2.99
N VAL A 163 -3.14 -2.02 3.90
CA VAL A 163 -2.48 -1.91 5.19
C VAL A 163 -3.54 -1.89 6.28
N ASP A 164 -3.48 -2.84 7.19
CA ASP A 164 -4.29 -2.87 8.40
C ASP A 164 -3.57 -2.17 9.54
N ASN A 165 -4.17 -1.09 10.06
CA ASN A 165 -3.63 -0.37 11.21
C ASN A 165 -3.43 -1.27 12.44
N ASP A 166 -4.29 -2.28 12.64
CA ASP A 166 -4.17 -3.17 13.79
C ASP A 166 -3.00 -4.14 13.67
N ALA A 167 -2.57 -4.46 12.44
CA ALA A 167 -1.47 -5.40 12.21
C ALA A 167 -0.14 -4.90 12.78
N TRP A 168 0.08 -3.58 12.81
CA TRP A 168 1.33 -2.96 13.23
C TRP A 168 1.21 -2.05 14.45
N ARG A 169 0.09 -2.18 15.16
CA ARG A 169 -0.15 -1.42 16.39
C ARG A 169 0.74 -1.95 17.51
N GLY A 170 1.48 -1.08 18.18
CA GLY A 170 2.26 -1.46 19.33
C GLY A 170 1.44 -1.47 20.62
N SER A 171 1.86 -2.31 21.56
CA SER A 171 1.28 -2.34 22.90
C SER A 171 1.74 -1.14 23.73
N GLY A 172 0.80 -0.30 24.13
CA GLY A 172 1.05 0.78 25.10
C GLY A 172 1.43 2.14 24.50
N ASP A 173 1.33 2.30 23.19
CA ASP A 173 1.62 3.59 22.55
C ASP A 173 0.48 4.60 22.75
N SER A 174 0.82 5.89 22.71
CA SER A 174 -0.18 6.91 22.41
C SER A 174 -0.70 6.74 20.97
N VAL A 175 -1.87 7.31 20.69
CA VAL A 175 -2.47 7.27 19.35
C VAL A 175 -1.53 7.89 18.30
N ALA A 176 -0.83 8.98 18.64
CA ALA A 176 0.09 9.65 17.72
C ALA A 176 1.33 8.80 17.40
N GLU A 177 1.98 8.25 18.43
CA GLU A 177 3.14 7.35 18.29
C GLU A 177 2.77 6.03 17.59
N GLY A 178 1.52 5.59 17.74
CA GLY A 178 0.97 4.44 17.01
C GLY A 178 0.93 4.71 15.51
N TYR A 179 0.35 5.84 15.09
CA TYR A 179 0.29 6.21 13.67
C TYR A 179 1.66 6.50 13.06
N GLU A 180 2.57 7.14 13.81
CA GLU A 180 3.94 7.39 13.32
C GLU A 180 4.67 6.08 13.02
N ARG A 181 4.64 5.11 13.95
CA ARG A 181 5.20 3.78 13.74
C ARG A 181 4.58 3.04 12.56
N ILE A 182 3.26 3.14 12.39
CA ILE A 182 2.56 2.52 11.25
C ILE A 182 3.06 3.17 9.96
N ASN A 183 3.15 4.50 9.91
CA ASN A 183 3.65 5.21 8.73
C ASN A 183 5.09 4.82 8.41
N ASP A 184 5.96 4.69 9.40
CA ASP A 184 7.35 4.23 9.21
C ASP A 184 7.40 2.79 8.69
N ALA A 185 6.54 1.91 9.22
CA ALA A 185 6.43 0.53 8.76
C ALA A 185 5.94 0.43 7.31
N ILE A 186 4.98 1.28 6.92
CA ILE A 186 4.53 1.45 5.53
C ILE A 186 5.69 1.97 4.66
N ALA A 187 6.33 3.06 5.08
CA ALA A 187 7.38 3.73 4.34
C ALA A 187 8.54 2.77 4.05
N GLN A 188 8.97 1.99 5.04
CA GLN A 188 9.99 0.96 4.86
C GLN A 188 9.57 -0.11 3.85
N ARG A 189 8.38 -0.69 3.99
CA ARG A 189 7.92 -1.82 3.14
C ARG A 189 7.69 -1.39 1.71
N ILE A 190 6.87 -0.36 1.52
CA ILE A 190 6.50 0.14 0.21
C ILE A 190 7.70 0.86 -0.42
N GLY A 191 8.47 1.64 0.34
CA GLY A 191 9.67 2.29 -0.15
C GLY A 191 10.71 1.29 -0.67
N LEU A 192 10.99 0.21 0.06
CA LEU A 192 11.87 -0.86 -0.42
C LEU A 192 11.31 -1.59 -1.64
N LEU A 193 9.99 -1.81 -1.71
CA LEU A 193 9.36 -2.38 -2.90
C LEU A 193 9.62 -1.49 -4.13
N LEU A 194 9.32 -0.19 -4.02
CA LEU A 194 9.51 0.77 -5.09
C LEU A 194 10.97 0.89 -5.51
N ALA A 195 11.88 0.96 -4.53
CA ALA A 195 13.31 1.04 -4.73
C ALA A 195 13.92 -0.22 -5.33
N SER A 196 13.37 -1.41 -5.06
CA SER A 196 13.92 -2.68 -5.56
C SER A 196 13.94 -2.78 -7.08
N GLY A 197 13.07 -2.05 -7.77
CA GLY A 197 13.09 -1.96 -9.23
C GLY A 197 14.03 -0.90 -9.80
N GLU A 198 14.71 -0.12 -8.95
CA GLU A 198 15.77 0.80 -9.35
C GLU A 198 17.14 0.12 -9.22
N ALA A 199 18.05 0.39 -10.16
CA ALA A 199 19.41 -0.12 -10.08
C ALA A 199 20.19 0.62 -8.99
N VAL A 200 20.21 0.06 -7.77
CA VAL A 200 21.12 0.51 -6.69
C VAL A 200 22.47 -0.19 -6.87
N GLU A 201 23.56 0.48 -6.49
CA GLU A 201 24.93 0.02 -6.66
C GLU A 201 25.13 -1.43 -6.15
N GLY A 202 25.51 -2.34 -7.04
CA GLY A 202 25.79 -3.74 -6.71
C GLY A 202 25.54 -4.68 -7.89
N VAL A 203 26.10 -5.89 -7.83
CA VAL A 203 25.80 -6.98 -8.77
C VAL A 203 25.00 -8.03 -8.00
N GLY A 204 23.67 -7.98 -8.08
CA GLY A 204 22.81 -9.07 -7.62
C GLY A 204 22.84 -10.25 -8.59
N GLU A 205 22.51 -11.46 -8.14
CA GLU A 205 22.44 -12.62 -9.04
C GLU A 205 21.24 -12.53 -9.99
N SER A 206 20.13 -11.95 -9.52
CA SER A 206 18.93 -11.66 -10.31
C SER A 206 18.24 -10.42 -9.73
N VAL A 207 18.67 -9.22 -10.14
CA VAL A 207 18.11 -7.95 -9.64
C VAL A 207 16.63 -7.82 -10.03
N VAL A 208 15.79 -7.42 -9.10
CA VAL A 208 14.37 -7.13 -9.35
C VAL A 208 14.27 -5.90 -10.26
N ASP A 209 13.40 -5.96 -11.27
CA ASP A 209 13.08 -4.79 -12.09
C ASP A 209 11.64 -4.32 -11.83
N SER A 210 11.31 -3.13 -12.32
CA SER A 210 9.94 -2.59 -12.24
C SER A 210 8.91 -3.49 -12.93
N SER A 211 9.31 -4.24 -13.96
CA SER A 211 8.41 -5.14 -14.68
C SER A 211 7.98 -6.33 -13.82
N GLU A 212 8.85 -6.87 -12.96
CA GLU A 212 8.52 -7.95 -12.03
C GLU A 212 7.49 -7.50 -10.98
N ILE A 213 7.58 -6.25 -10.51
CA ILE A 213 6.59 -5.63 -9.62
C ILE A 213 5.26 -5.46 -10.37
N ILE A 214 5.28 -4.81 -11.53
CA ILE A 214 4.07 -4.56 -12.34
C ILE A 214 3.39 -5.87 -12.73
N ASN A 215 4.15 -6.88 -13.14
CA ASN A 215 3.62 -8.19 -13.56
C ASN A 215 3.06 -9.00 -12.39
N THR A 216 3.54 -8.78 -11.16
CA THR A 216 2.95 -9.35 -9.95
C THR A 216 1.63 -8.67 -9.64
N LEU A 217 1.59 -7.34 -9.65
CA LEU A 217 0.38 -6.57 -9.33
C LEU A 217 -0.71 -6.62 -10.43
N ARG A 218 -0.38 -7.09 -11.64
CA ARG A 218 -1.30 -7.09 -12.80
C ARG A 218 -2.57 -7.93 -12.62
N GLY A 219 -2.57 -8.92 -11.72
CA GLY A 219 -3.77 -9.70 -11.41
C GLY A 219 -4.90 -8.84 -10.82
N GLY A 220 -4.54 -7.68 -10.27
CA GLY A 220 -5.48 -6.77 -9.62
C GLY A 220 -5.97 -7.27 -8.28
N GLY A 221 -7.11 -6.75 -7.86
CA GLY A 221 -7.69 -7.04 -6.55
C GLY A 221 -6.82 -6.54 -5.39
N ILE A 222 -6.91 -7.26 -4.27
CA ILE A 222 -6.18 -6.93 -3.04
C ILE A 222 -4.76 -7.48 -3.12
N SER A 223 -3.81 -6.65 -2.70
CA SER A 223 -2.41 -7.01 -2.52
C SER A 223 -1.95 -6.71 -1.11
N ALA A 224 -0.97 -7.46 -0.63
CA ALA A 224 -0.42 -7.32 0.71
C ALA A 224 1.11 -7.45 0.66
N VAL A 225 1.79 -6.76 1.59
CA VAL A 225 3.25 -6.69 1.63
C VAL A 225 3.76 -7.09 3.00
N GLY A 226 4.61 -8.12 3.03
CA GLY A 226 5.31 -8.62 4.20
C GLY A 226 6.76 -8.21 4.20
N TYR A 227 7.31 -7.95 5.39
CA TYR A 227 8.72 -7.66 5.56
C TYR A 227 9.26 -8.20 6.88
N ALA A 228 10.43 -8.81 6.83
CA ALA A 228 11.20 -9.16 8.01
C ALA A 228 12.70 -9.09 7.72
N SER A 229 13.49 -8.81 8.75
CA SER A 229 14.95 -8.71 8.65
C SER A 229 15.65 -9.39 9.82
N ALA A 230 16.87 -9.86 9.61
CA ALA A 230 17.73 -10.44 10.63
C ALA A 230 19.21 -10.14 10.35
N GLU A 231 20.04 -10.19 11.40
CA GLU A 231 21.49 -10.11 11.28
C GLU A 231 22.02 -11.21 10.37
N ALA A 232 22.99 -10.87 9.53
CA ALA A 232 23.61 -11.78 8.58
C ALA A 232 25.07 -12.06 8.96
N SER A 233 25.50 -13.30 8.76
CA SER A 233 26.92 -13.67 8.78
C SER A 233 27.65 -12.99 7.62
N GLU A 234 28.95 -12.77 7.78
CA GLU A 234 29.82 -12.36 6.67
C GLU A 234 29.95 -13.47 5.61
N ASP A 235 29.74 -14.74 6.00
CA ASP A 235 29.75 -15.87 5.07
C ASP A 235 28.33 -16.14 4.53
N ALA A 236 28.15 -15.96 3.22
CA ALA A 236 26.91 -16.27 2.52
C ALA A 236 26.44 -17.72 2.73
N GLU A 237 27.33 -18.71 2.86
CA GLU A 237 26.91 -20.10 3.04
C GLU A 237 26.18 -20.34 4.37
N GLU A 238 26.48 -19.54 5.40
CA GLU A 238 25.82 -19.61 6.71
C GLU A 238 24.43 -18.96 6.72
N ASN A 239 24.16 -18.06 5.76
CA ASN A 239 22.93 -17.26 5.70
C ASN A 239 21.73 -17.98 5.06
N VAL A 240 21.87 -19.24 4.63
CA VAL A 240 20.77 -20.03 4.06
C VAL A 240 19.56 -20.08 5.01
N ASN A 241 19.80 -20.36 6.29
CA ASN A 241 18.73 -20.46 7.27
C ASN A 241 18.14 -19.08 7.60
N THR A 242 18.99 -18.04 7.64
CA THR A 242 18.57 -16.64 7.85
C THR A 242 17.59 -16.22 6.76
N ILE A 243 17.95 -16.37 5.48
CA ILE A 243 17.10 -16.03 4.32
C ILE A 243 15.75 -16.75 4.41
N THR A 244 15.76 -18.07 4.65
CA THR A 244 14.49 -18.82 4.76
C THR A 244 13.65 -18.42 5.97
N SER A 245 14.27 -18.03 7.09
CA SER A 245 13.58 -17.61 8.30
C SER A 245 12.96 -16.23 8.16
N VAL A 246 13.70 -15.25 7.60
CA VAL A 246 13.14 -13.92 7.34
C VAL A 246 12.02 -13.99 6.30
N THR A 247 12.14 -14.86 5.29
CA THR A 247 11.06 -15.06 4.30
C THR A 247 9.78 -15.59 4.96
N ARG A 248 9.90 -16.58 5.85
CA ARG A 248 8.75 -17.10 6.62
C ARG A 248 8.13 -16.04 7.50
N ASN A 249 8.94 -15.26 8.21
CA ASN A 249 8.43 -14.20 9.08
C ASN A 249 7.75 -13.09 8.28
N ALA A 250 8.31 -12.72 7.13
CA ALA A 250 7.71 -11.73 6.23
C ALA A 250 6.30 -12.17 5.81
N LEU A 251 6.14 -13.42 5.37
CA LEU A 251 4.88 -13.96 4.86
C LEU A 251 3.86 -14.30 5.97
N LEU A 252 4.31 -14.88 7.09
CA LEU A 252 3.39 -15.48 8.07
C LEU A 252 3.04 -14.56 9.24
N THR A 253 3.90 -13.58 9.57
CA THR A 253 3.74 -12.81 10.82
C THR A 253 3.81 -11.30 10.63
N SER A 254 4.31 -10.83 9.49
CA SER A 254 4.68 -9.42 9.30
C SER A 254 4.09 -8.80 8.03
N MET A 255 2.99 -9.38 7.54
CA MET A 255 2.20 -8.87 6.42
C MET A 255 1.46 -7.59 6.79
N SER A 256 1.24 -6.74 5.80
CA SER A 256 0.40 -5.54 5.91
C SER A 256 -1.08 -5.86 6.04
N LEU A 257 -1.49 -7.05 5.60
CA LEU A 257 -2.79 -7.63 5.81
C LEU A 257 -2.60 -9.00 6.48
N PRO A 258 -3.06 -9.18 7.74
CA PRO A 258 -3.01 -10.47 8.42
C PRO A 258 -3.79 -11.55 7.66
N ASP A 259 -3.39 -12.81 7.86
CA ASP A 259 -4.07 -14.00 7.32
C ASP A 259 -4.30 -13.96 5.79
N ALA A 260 -3.41 -13.27 5.07
CA ALA A 260 -3.35 -13.25 3.63
C ALA A 260 -2.21 -14.16 3.15
N THR A 261 -2.50 -15.44 2.91
CA THR A 261 -1.52 -16.42 2.39
C THR A 261 -1.89 -16.98 1.01
N ASP A 262 -3.18 -17.11 0.70
CA ASP A 262 -3.68 -17.53 -0.61
C ASP A 262 -3.68 -16.32 -1.57
N ALA A 263 -2.95 -16.43 -2.67
CA ALA A 263 -2.79 -15.33 -3.62
C ALA A 263 -2.52 -15.81 -5.05
N GLU A 264 -3.02 -15.09 -6.05
CA GLU A 264 -2.83 -15.44 -7.47
C GLU A 264 -1.34 -15.39 -7.87
N SER A 265 -0.59 -14.42 -7.34
CA SER A 265 0.84 -14.27 -7.64
C SER A 265 1.62 -13.70 -6.47
N ALA A 266 2.93 -13.99 -6.46
CA ALA A 266 3.84 -13.52 -5.42
C ALA A 266 5.15 -12.98 -6.00
N LEU A 267 5.76 -12.03 -5.31
CA LEU A 267 7.11 -11.55 -5.55
C LEU A 267 7.92 -11.64 -4.25
N LEU A 268 9.05 -12.35 -4.29
CA LEU A 268 10.02 -12.40 -3.21
C LEU A 268 11.23 -11.53 -3.57
N VAL A 269 11.50 -10.51 -2.76
CA VAL A 269 12.72 -9.68 -2.86
C VAL A 269 13.60 -9.93 -1.64
N ILE A 270 14.83 -10.39 -1.86
CA ILE A 270 15.82 -10.54 -0.79
C ILE A 270 16.74 -9.32 -0.79
N VAL A 271 16.69 -8.55 0.29
CA VAL A 271 17.46 -7.30 0.44
C VAL A 271 18.68 -7.57 1.31
N GLY A 272 19.87 -7.12 0.87
CA GLY A 272 21.08 -7.22 1.66
C GLY A 272 22.36 -7.06 0.85
N ASP A 273 23.50 -7.17 1.52
CA ASP A 273 24.82 -7.13 0.89
C ASP A 273 25.00 -8.36 -0.01
N PRO A 274 25.29 -8.20 -1.33
CA PRO A 274 25.48 -9.31 -2.26
C PRO A 274 26.46 -10.38 -1.76
N ASP A 275 27.53 -9.99 -1.06
CA ASP A 275 28.54 -10.92 -0.56
C ASP A 275 28.02 -11.81 0.59
N ARG A 276 26.88 -11.43 1.19
CA ARG A 276 26.20 -12.18 2.27
C ARG A 276 25.01 -13.00 1.76
N LEU A 277 24.58 -12.81 0.50
CA LEU A 277 23.40 -13.49 -0.04
C LEU A 277 23.71 -14.89 -0.55
N SER A 278 23.12 -15.89 0.11
CA SER A 278 23.23 -17.28 -0.33
C SER A 278 22.28 -17.59 -1.47
N ARG A 279 22.80 -17.87 -2.67
CA ARG A 279 21.99 -18.38 -3.80
C ARG A 279 21.06 -19.53 -3.42
N LYS A 280 21.61 -20.51 -2.69
CA LYS A 280 20.87 -21.68 -2.21
C LYS A 280 19.76 -21.30 -1.21
N GLY A 281 19.98 -20.24 -0.42
CA GLY A 281 18.99 -19.66 0.47
C GLY A 281 17.84 -19.03 -0.31
N VAL A 282 18.16 -18.19 -1.30
CA VAL A 282 17.18 -17.51 -2.18
C VAL A 282 16.33 -18.53 -2.94
N GLU A 283 16.94 -19.52 -3.59
CA GLU A 283 16.22 -20.58 -4.33
C GLU A 283 15.27 -21.38 -3.40
N ARG A 284 15.72 -21.70 -2.18
CA ARG A 284 14.89 -22.40 -1.18
C ARG A 284 13.74 -21.54 -0.67
N ALA A 285 13.99 -20.27 -0.40
CA ALA A 285 12.98 -19.33 0.06
C ALA A 285 11.90 -19.14 -1.00
N ARG A 286 12.28 -18.94 -2.27
CA ARG A 286 11.34 -18.82 -3.38
C ARG A 286 10.46 -20.05 -3.53
N ARG A 287 11.05 -21.25 -3.50
CA ARG A 287 10.30 -22.51 -3.57
C ARG A 287 9.36 -22.68 -2.38
N TRP A 288 9.79 -22.28 -1.19
CA TRP A 288 8.92 -22.33 -0.02
C TRP A 288 7.71 -21.38 -0.16
N VAL A 289 7.89 -20.17 -0.70
CA VAL A 289 6.78 -19.26 -1.00
C VAL A 289 5.82 -19.87 -2.04
N GLU A 290 6.33 -20.54 -3.08
CA GLU A 290 5.53 -21.26 -4.07
C GLU A 290 4.68 -22.37 -3.43
N ASP A 291 5.30 -23.18 -2.56
CA ASP A 291 4.62 -24.26 -1.85
C ASP A 291 3.57 -23.73 -0.85
N GLU A 292 3.84 -22.61 -0.16
CA GLU A 292 2.97 -22.05 0.88
C GLU A 292 1.78 -21.26 0.31
N THR A 293 2.02 -20.46 -0.75
CA THR A 293 0.97 -19.64 -1.38
C THR A 293 0.09 -20.44 -2.35
N GLY A 294 0.53 -21.63 -2.79
CA GLY A 294 -0.14 -22.38 -3.84
C GLY A 294 -0.08 -21.72 -5.23
N SER A 295 0.60 -20.59 -5.36
CA SER A 295 0.72 -19.84 -6.61
C SER A 295 1.78 -20.44 -7.52
N MET A 296 1.41 -20.72 -8.77
CA MET A 296 2.37 -21.09 -9.82
C MET A 296 3.13 -19.89 -10.39
N LYS A 297 2.87 -18.67 -9.90
CA LYS A 297 3.43 -17.39 -10.41
C LYS A 297 4.28 -16.70 -9.33
N VAL A 298 5.24 -17.41 -8.75
CA VAL A 298 6.21 -16.79 -7.82
C VAL A 298 7.40 -16.22 -8.57
N ARG A 299 7.49 -14.90 -8.59
CA ARG A 299 8.66 -14.12 -9.03
C ARG A 299 9.63 -13.93 -7.89
N GLY A 300 10.87 -13.63 -8.22
CA GLY A 300 11.82 -13.24 -7.17
C GLY A 300 13.14 -12.76 -7.71
N GLY A 301 13.81 -11.98 -6.86
CA GLY A 301 15.11 -11.42 -7.13
C GLY A 301 15.74 -10.84 -5.89
N ASP A 302 16.96 -10.34 -6.06
CA ASP A 302 17.75 -9.74 -5.01
C ASP A 302 17.71 -8.21 -5.15
N PHE A 303 17.80 -7.51 -4.01
CA PHE A 303 17.99 -6.08 -3.95
C PHE A 303 19.29 -5.76 -3.20
N PRO A 304 20.41 -5.58 -3.92
CA PRO A 304 21.70 -5.23 -3.34
C PRO A 304 21.62 -3.93 -2.52
N LEU A 305 21.88 -4.03 -1.22
CA LEU A 305 21.95 -2.89 -0.32
C LEU A 305 23.01 -3.15 0.74
N GLY A 306 23.97 -2.23 0.90
CA GLY A 306 25.01 -2.36 1.92
C GLY A 306 24.43 -2.38 3.33
N SER A 307 24.41 -3.56 3.96
CA SER A 307 23.85 -3.76 5.30
C SER A 307 24.50 -4.97 5.98
N ASP A 308 24.56 -4.94 7.32
CA ASP A 308 24.89 -6.09 8.15
C ASP A 308 23.74 -7.09 8.28
N LYS A 309 22.55 -6.73 7.78
CA LYS A 309 21.33 -7.53 7.82
C LYS A 309 20.95 -8.08 6.45
N ILE A 310 20.17 -9.15 6.48
CA ILE A 310 19.39 -9.64 5.35
C ILE A 310 17.91 -9.45 5.68
N ALA A 311 17.15 -8.92 4.73
CA ALA A 311 15.71 -8.83 4.80
C ALA A 311 15.03 -9.58 3.66
N ALA A 312 13.80 -10.01 3.91
CA ALA A 312 12.90 -10.50 2.88
C ALA A 312 11.69 -9.58 2.83
N LEU A 313 11.35 -9.16 1.62
CA LEU A 313 10.13 -8.46 1.27
C LEU A 313 9.29 -9.39 0.40
N VAL A 314 8.06 -9.66 0.81
CA VAL A 314 7.14 -10.54 0.08
C VAL A 314 5.93 -9.73 -0.33
N VAL A 315 5.62 -9.69 -1.61
CA VAL A 315 4.38 -9.12 -2.12
C VAL A 315 3.47 -10.24 -2.56
N LEU A 316 2.25 -10.26 -2.08
CA LEU A 316 1.16 -11.10 -2.57
C LEU A 316 0.17 -10.22 -3.33
N SER A 317 -0.27 -10.67 -4.50
CA SER A 317 -1.27 -9.98 -5.31
C SER A 317 -2.39 -10.92 -5.70
N GLY A 318 -3.61 -10.38 -5.76
CA GLY A 318 -4.81 -11.19 -5.94
C GLY A 318 -5.02 -12.07 -4.72
N VAL A 319 -4.94 -11.49 -3.53
CA VAL A 319 -5.22 -12.18 -2.26
C VAL A 319 -6.69 -12.60 -2.28
N GLU A 320 -6.93 -13.90 -2.16
CA GLU A 320 -8.26 -14.50 -2.05
C GLU A 320 -8.47 -14.97 -0.60
N ARG A 321 -9.73 -14.98 -0.13
CA ARG A 321 -10.13 -15.62 1.14
C ARG A 321 -9.29 -15.21 2.35
N SER A 322 -9.22 -13.90 2.61
CA SER A 322 -8.61 -13.40 3.84
C SER A 322 -9.68 -13.30 4.92
N ASP A 323 -9.59 -14.15 5.96
CA ASP A 323 -10.48 -14.11 7.13
C ASP A 323 -10.59 -12.69 7.70
N ARG A 324 -9.47 -11.96 7.72
CA ARG A 324 -9.43 -10.57 8.18
C ARG A 324 -10.26 -9.62 7.31
N VAL A 325 -10.21 -9.76 5.98
CA VAL A 325 -11.02 -8.94 5.06
C VAL A 325 -12.50 -9.26 5.23
N ASP A 326 -12.85 -10.54 5.37
CA ASP A 326 -14.24 -10.98 5.56
C ASP A 326 -14.84 -10.49 6.87
N GLU A 327 -14.10 -10.66 7.97
CA GLU A 327 -14.48 -10.14 9.29
C GLU A 327 -14.65 -8.61 9.25
N PHE A 328 -13.74 -7.92 8.57
CA PHE A 328 -13.81 -6.48 8.39
C PHE A 328 -15.07 -6.07 7.60
N MET A 329 -15.37 -6.74 6.49
CA MET A 329 -16.50 -6.43 5.63
C MET A 329 -17.85 -6.69 6.32
N GLU A 330 -17.97 -7.77 7.08
CA GLU A 330 -19.17 -8.04 7.89
C GLU A 330 -19.35 -6.99 8.99
N LYS A 331 -18.27 -6.57 9.66
CA LYS A 331 -18.31 -5.47 10.65
C LYS A 331 -18.72 -4.15 10.00
N ALA A 332 -18.16 -3.82 8.84
CA ALA A 332 -18.49 -2.61 8.08
C ALA A 332 -19.98 -2.58 7.66
N LYS A 333 -20.52 -3.72 7.23
CA LYS A 333 -21.94 -3.89 6.86
C LYS A 333 -22.88 -3.74 8.05
N LEU A 334 -22.53 -4.31 9.20
CA LEU A 334 -23.27 -4.10 10.45
C LEU A 334 -23.24 -2.63 10.87
N ALA A 335 -22.08 -1.99 10.76
CA ALA A 335 -21.93 -0.58 11.07
C ALA A 335 -22.76 0.32 10.14
N ALA A 336 -22.76 0.06 8.83
CA ALA A 336 -23.55 0.81 7.85
C ALA A 336 -25.06 0.75 8.16
N LYS A 337 -25.58 -0.45 8.45
CA LYS A 337 -26.98 -0.64 8.87
C LYS A 337 -27.33 0.14 10.13
N SER A 338 -26.41 0.16 11.11
CA SER A 338 -26.62 0.88 12.37
C SER A 338 -26.72 2.40 12.20
N GLN A 339 -26.17 2.94 11.12
CA GLN A 339 -26.18 4.37 10.81
C GLN A 339 -27.38 4.84 9.98
N GLY A 340 -28.38 3.97 9.78
CA GLY A 340 -29.60 4.32 9.04
C GLY A 340 -29.37 4.54 7.54
N HIS A 341 -28.24 4.09 7.01
CA HIS A 341 -28.14 3.86 5.57
C HIS A 341 -28.88 2.55 5.30
N ASP A 342 -30.07 2.64 4.71
CA ASP A 342 -30.71 1.50 4.05
C ASP A 342 -29.83 1.13 2.85
N THR A 343 -28.77 0.37 3.12
CA THR A 343 -27.88 -0.15 2.09
C THR A 343 -28.67 -1.16 1.28
N ASP A 344 -28.79 -0.92 -0.02
CA ASP A 344 -29.32 -1.91 -0.98
C ASP A 344 -28.56 -3.23 -0.76
N PRO A 345 -29.22 -4.39 -0.59
CA PRO A 345 -28.53 -5.68 -0.44
C PRO A 345 -27.48 -5.93 -1.53
N ASP A 346 -27.67 -5.35 -2.72
CA ASP A 346 -26.77 -5.42 -3.87
C ASP A 346 -25.52 -4.51 -3.74
N GLU A 347 -25.49 -3.55 -2.81
CA GLU A 347 -24.27 -2.76 -2.52
C GLU A 347 -23.14 -3.61 -1.91
N TYR A 348 -23.43 -4.79 -1.37
CA TYR A 348 -22.44 -5.71 -0.82
C TYR A 348 -22.26 -7.00 -1.64
N ALA A 349 -23.20 -7.33 -2.52
CA ALA A 349 -23.08 -8.45 -3.47
C ALA A 349 -22.50 -7.93 -4.79
N SER A 350 -21.21 -8.08 -5.02
CA SER A 350 -20.66 -7.97 -6.38
C SER A 350 -19.81 -9.20 -6.66
N ASP A 351 -19.85 -9.69 -7.88
CA ASP A 351 -19.10 -10.89 -8.30
C ASP A 351 -17.58 -10.79 -7.99
N ASP A 352 -17.00 -9.59 -7.97
CA ASP A 352 -15.59 -9.33 -7.61
C ASP A 352 -15.29 -9.45 -6.09
N LEU A 353 -16.33 -9.42 -5.24
CA LEU A 353 -16.25 -9.65 -3.79
C LEU A 353 -16.58 -11.09 -3.43
N ASP A 354 -17.34 -11.81 -4.26
CA ASP A 354 -17.61 -13.23 -4.04
C ASP A 354 -16.36 -14.11 -4.23
N SER A 355 -15.31 -13.58 -4.88
CA SER A 355 -13.96 -14.18 -4.86
C SER A 355 -13.13 -13.78 -3.64
N LEU A 356 -13.57 -12.75 -2.90
CA LEU A 356 -12.92 -12.27 -1.67
C LEU A 356 -13.51 -12.93 -0.41
N MET A 357 -14.80 -13.31 -0.42
CA MET A 357 -15.55 -14.08 0.59
C MET A 357 -15.48 -15.61 0.39
#